data_AF-A0A1N7LJ05-F1
#
_entry.id   AF-A0A1N7LJ05-F1
#
_cell.length_a   1.000
_cell.length_b   1.000
_cell.length_c   1.000
_cell.angle_alpha   90.00
_cell.angle_beta   90.00
_cell.angle_gamma   90.00
#
_symmetry.space_group_name_H-M   'P 1'
#
loop_
_entity.id
_entity.type
_entity.pdbx_description
1 polymer ?
#
loop_
_entity_poly.entity_id
_entity_poly.type
_entity_poly.pdbx_seq_one_letter_code
_entity_poly.pdbx_strand_id
1 'polypeptide(L)'
;MNITDLLKYSASGLLLAAAPVAFASPALAIDWSSVPGKDIVMLYPGQTSWEWNLTTADHSAADKFKAGKNCIACHAGEEKTQGDLMVSGKKAEPTPIPSFPGHVVSNVKMAYDASAFYIRFQFKEPASPDTRMDPKAPTKVAIIFNDEAVKEGVRAGCWASCHEDNSSMPTANGANRTKYLMKTRAKLTRAGGGDALKPDADLAELKAAGYMQEWWQARLTPPNKAEAIGGEIFDTRAELPGQLTSTASYADGTWTVVMQRPLAAPAPWRPLVEGKPYTFGISVHVGHSDKRFHHTSYEYTFALGQGTADLIAAKQ
;
A
#
# COMPACT_ATOMS: atom_id res chain seq x y z
N MET A 1 -39.48 56.22 -15.27
CA MET A 1 -38.56 56.55 -16.37
C MET A 1 -38.03 55.22 -16.90
N ASN A 2 -38.44 54.83 -18.10
CA ASN A 2 -37.94 53.63 -18.79
C ASN A 2 -36.51 53.87 -19.27
N ILE A 3 -35.66 52.85 -19.15
CA ILE A 3 -34.67 52.48 -20.18
C ILE A 3 -34.67 50.95 -20.27
N THR A 4 -35.41 50.46 -21.26
CA THR A 4 -35.34 49.12 -21.82
C THR A 4 -34.11 48.98 -22.73
N ASP A 5 -33.73 47.73 -22.97
CA ASP A 5 -32.92 47.26 -24.10
C ASP A 5 -31.41 47.50 -24.10
N LEU A 6 -30.68 46.57 -23.47
CA LEU A 6 -29.42 46.08 -24.01
C LEU A 6 -29.07 44.76 -23.35
N LEU A 7 -29.19 43.67 -24.13
CA LEU A 7 -28.30 42.49 -24.17
C LEU A 7 -29.06 41.28 -24.74
N LYS A 8 -29.37 41.37 -26.03
CA LYS A 8 -29.45 40.18 -26.90
C LYS A 8 -28.03 39.89 -27.39
N TYR A 9 -27.32 39.02 -26.68
CA TYR A 9 -26.17 38.31 -27.25
C TYR A 9 -26.34 36.83 -26.88
N SER A 10 -26.93 36.07 -27.80
CA SER A 10 -26.84 34.62 -27.81
C SER A 10 -25.38 34.23 -28.01
N ALA A 11 -24.70 33.89 -26.93
CA ALA A 11 -23.52 33.04 -26.99
C ALA A 11 -24.01 31.60 -27.02
N SER A 12 -24.10 31.03 -28.24
CA SER A 12 -24.16 29.58 -28.43
C SER A 12 -22.88 28.97 -27.88
N GLY A 13 -22.87 28.66 -26.59
CA GLY A 13 -21.83 27.90 -25.94
C GLY A 13 -21.90 26.46 -26.43
N LEU A 14 -21.02 26.10 -27.35
CA LEU A 14 -20.78 24.72 -27.76
C LEU A 14 -20.28 23.97 -26.52
N LEU A 15 -21.19 23.26 -25.82
CA LEU A 15 -20.82 22.27 -24.82
C LEU A 15 -20.07 21.15 -25.57
N LEU A 16 -18.75 21.20 -25.59
CA LEU A 16 -17.94 19.99 -25.78
C LEU A 16 -18.22 19.11 -24.57
N ALA A 17 -19.17 18.19 -24.71
CA ALA A 17 -19.24 17.03 -23.86
C ALA A 17 -17.91 16.26 -24.06
N ALA A 18 -17.01 16.37 -23.09
CA ALA A 18 -15.84 15.50 -23.01
C ALA A 18 -16.37 14.07 -22.87
N ALA A 19 -16.36 13.32 -23.97
CA ALA A 19 -16.69 11.91 -23.96
C ALA A 19 -15.70 11.20 -23.02
N PRO A 20 -16.16 10.30 -22.13
CA PRO A 20 -15.25 9.46 -21.37
C PRO A 20 -14.47 8.62 -22.38
N VAL A 21 -13.17 8.83 -22.46
CA VAL A 21 -12.27 7.95 -23.19
C VAL A 21 -12.36 6.59 -22.49
N ALA A 22 -13.09 5.66 -23.11
CA ALA A 22 -13.12 4.27 -22.69
C ALA A 22 -11.72 3.70 -22.94
N PHE A 23 -10.87 3.71 -21.91
CA PHE A 23 -9.66 2.90 -21.91
C PHE A 23 -10.10 1.43 -21.94
N ALA A 24 -10.01 0.79 -23.10
CA ALA A 24 -10.05 -0.67 -23.17
C ALA A 24 -8.96 -1.19 -22.24
N SER A 25 -9.32 -1.90 -21.17
CA SER A 25 -8.41 -2.27 -20.06
C SER A 25 -7.13 -2.94 -20.57
N PRO A 26 -5.97 -2.23 -20.58
CA PRO A 26 -4.72 -2.75 -21.15
C PRO A 26 -4.16 -3.96 -20.40
N ALA A 27 -4.61 -4.19 -19.15
CA ALA A 27 -4.23 -5.32 -18.31
C ALA A 27 -4.46 -6.73 -18.94
N LEU A 28 -5.41 -6.88 -19.88
CA LEU A 28 -5.64 -8.14 -20.60
C LEU A 28 -4.70 -8.35 -21.79
N ALA A 29 -3.98 -7.31 -22.23
CA ALA A 29 -3.09 -7.36 -23.39
C ALA A 29 -1.66 -7.82 -23.02
N ILE A 30 -1.32 -7.82 -21.72
CA ILE A 30 0.00 -8.23 -21.24
C ILE A 30 0.15 -9.76 -21.28
N ASP A 31 1.17 -10.25 -21.96
CA ASP A 31 1.53 -11.68 -21.92
C ASP A 31 2.29 -11.98 -20.61
N TRP A 32 1.51 -12.23 -19.55
CA TRP A 32 2.03 -12.56 -18.23
C TRP A 32 2.87 -13.84 -18.20
N SER A 33 2.84 -14.69 -19.23
CA SER A 33 3.70 -15.88 -19.30
C SER A 33 5.17 -15.50 -19.54
N SER A 34 5.41 -14.41 -20.27
CA SER A 34 6.74 -13.86 -20.57
C SER A 34 7.33 -13.01 -19.42
N VAL A 35 6.48 -12.51 -18.52
CA VAL A 35 6.89 -11.64 -17.41
C VAL A 35 7.45 -12.49 -16.25
N PRO A 36 8.69 -12.25 -15.77
CA PRO A 36 9.24 -12.96 -14.63
C PRO A 36 8.43 -12.65 -13.36
N GLY A 37 8.25 -13.68 -12.53
CA GLY A 37 7.56 -13.56 -11.24
C GLY A 37 8.48 -13.85 -10.06
N LYS A 38 8.16 -13.24 -8.93
CA LYS A 38 8.81 -13.51 -7.64
C LYS A 38 7.74 -13.86 -6.61
N ASP A 39 7.96 -14.95 -5.88
CA ASP A 39 7.13 -15.27 -4.72
C ASP A 39 7.52 -14.37 -3.55
N ILE A 40 6.55 -13.62 -3.06
CA ILE A 40 6.69 -12.75 -1.89
C ILE A 40 5.84 -13.34 -0.76
N VAL A 41 6.48 -13.56 0.38
CA VAL A 41 5.81 -14.01 1.60
C VAL A 41 5.38 -12.78 2.41
N MET A 42 4.10 -12.72 2.73
CA MET A 42 3.53 -11.73 3.64
C MET A 42 3.21 -12.43 4.95
N LEU A 43 3.79 -11.97 6.05
CA LEU A 43 3.55 -12.51 7.38
C LEU A 43 2.46 -11.72 8.10
N TYR A 44 1.75 -12.36 9.03
CA TYR A 44 0.95 -11.67 10.02
C TYR A 44 1.89 -11.04 11.07
N PRO A 45 1.98 -9.69 11.17
CA PRO A 45 2.99 -9.04 11.99
C PRO A 45 2.54 -8.85 13.45
N GLY A 46 1.30 -9.24 13.80
CA GLY A 46 0.69 -8.87 15.08
C GLY A 46 0.69 -7.36 15.31
N GLN A 47 1.14 -6.94 16.49
CA GLN A 47 1.23 -5.54 16.92
C GLN A 47 2.68 -5.02 16.92
N THR A 48 3.51 -5.46 15.97
CA THR A 48 4.91 -5.01 15.82
C THR A 48 5.00 -3.66 15.09
N SER A 49 4.55 -2.58 15.72
CA SER A 49 4.61 -1.23 15.15
C SER A 49 6.05 -0.73 14.90
N TRP A 50 6.19 0.41 14.23
CA TRP A 50 7.46 1.12 14.14
C TRP A 50 8.07 1.40 15.51
N GLU A 51 7.25 1.84 16.48
CA GLU A 51 7.70 2.13 17.86
C GLU A 51 8.18 0.88 18.58
N TRP A 52 7.50 -0.25 18.36
CA TRP A 52 7.90 -1.56 18.87
C TRP A 52 9.31 -1.94 18.37
N ASN A 53 9.56 -1.75 17.05
CA ASN A 53 10.85 -2.07 16.43
C ASN A 53 12.01 -1.19 16.92
N LEU A 54 11.71 0.01 17.43
CA LEU A 54 12.69 0.93 18.03
C LEU A 54 12.97 0.64 19.51
N THR A 55 12.21 -0.25 20.14
CA THR A 55 12.21 -0.45 21.59
C THR A 55 12.94 -1.72 21.99
N THR A 56 14.07 -1.61 22.69
CA THR A 56 14.95 -2.75 23.03
C THR A 56 14.28 -3.80 23.91
N ALA A 57 13.37 -3.40 24.80
CA ALA A 57 12.60 -4.33 25.63
C ALA A 57 11.62 -5.21 24.82
N ASP A 58 11.18 -4.69 23.67
CA ASP A 58 10.19 -5.32 22.79
C ASP A 58 10.88 -6.17 21.71
N HIS A 59 11.86 -5.55 21.04
CA HIS A 59 12.62 -6.07 19.91
C HIS A 59 14.12 -6.16 20.27
N SER A 60 14.65 -7.38 20.38
CA SER A 60 16.05 -7.60 20.78
C SER A 60 17.09 -6.99 19.84
N ALA A 61 16.74 -6.76 18.56
CA ALA A 61 17.61 -6.11 17.58
C ALA A 61 17.31 -4.61 17.39
N ALA A 62 16.55 -3.97 18.29
CA ALA A 62 16.19 -2.55 18.18
C ALA A 62 17.40 -1.63 18.02
N ASP A 63 18.53 -1.90 18.68
CA ASP A 63 19.73 -1.07 18.53
C ASP A 63 20.33 -1.16 17.12
N LYS A 64 20.32 -2.33 16.50
CA LYS A 64 20.73 -2.51 15.09
C LYS A 64 19.76 -1.82 14.15
N PHE A 65 18.46 -1.89 14.44
CA PHE A 65 17.43 -1.19 13.65
C PHE A 65 17.58 0.34 13.77
N LYS A 66 17.81 0.88 14.97
CA LYS A 66 18.12 2.30 15.17
C LYS A 66 19.40 2.73 14.43
N ALA A 67 20.39 1.85 14.35
CA ALA A 67 21.64 2.07 13.61
C ALA A 67 21.49 1.96 12.07
N GLY A 68 20.29 1.80 11.53
CA GLY A 68 20.05 1.84 10.09
C GLY A 68 19.89 0.48 9.41
N LYS A 69 20.01 -0.64 10.13
CA LYS A 69 19.78 -1.96 9.51
C LYS A 69 18.33 -2.13 9.07
N ASN A 70 18.16 -2.76 7.91
CA ASN A 70 16.87 -3.06 7.30
C ASN A 70 16.24 -4.31 7.92
N CYS A 71 14.93 -4.46 7.83
CA CYS A 71 14.21 -5.61 8.38
C CYS A 71 14.61 -6.91 7.66
N ILE A 72 14.63 -6.90 6.33
CA ILE A 72 14.92 -8.10 5.53
C ILE A 72 16.36 -8.60 5.76
N ALA A 73 17.29 -7.73 6.17
CA ALA A 73 18.67 -8.10 6.44
C ALA A 73 18.84 -9.07 7.62
N CYS A 74 17.86 -9.13 8.53
CA CYS A 74 17.86 -10.06 9.66
C CYS A 74 16.77 -11.14 9.55
N HIS A 75 15.66 -10.85 8.89
CA HIS A 75 14.47 -11.70 8.91
C HIS A 75 14.13 -12.39 7.59
N ALA A 76 14.97 -12.25 6.56
CA ALA A 76 14.79 -12.98 5.31
C ALA A 76 14.65 -14.49 5.54
N GLY A 77 13.54 -15.08 5.10
CA GLY A 77 13.25 -16.51 5.26
C GLY A 77 12.56 -16.87 6.59
N GLU A 78 12.40 -15.93 7.51
CA GLU A 78 11.69 -16.16 8.78
C GLU A 78 10.20 -15.82 8.72
N GLU A 79 9.70 -15.26 7.60
CA GLU A 79 8.36 -14.66 7.49
C GLU A 79 7.26 -15.63 7.93
N LYS A 80 7.33 -16.89 7.49
CA LYS A 80 6.35 -17.93 7.85
C LYS A 80 6.40 -18.25 9.33
N THR A 81 7.58 -18.50 9.87
CA THR A 81 7.80 -18.85 11.28
C THR A 81 7.37 -17.70 12.20
N GLN A 82 7.68 -16.47 11.82
CA GLN A 82 7.24 -15.27 12.56
C GLN A 82 5.73 -15.12 12.50
N GLY A 83 5.13 -15.25 11.33
CA GLY A 83 3.68 -15.23 11.17
C GLY A 83 2.97 -16.24 12.08
N ASP A 84 3.45 -17.49 12.08
CA ASP A 84 2.94 -18.57 12.93
C ASP A 84 3.11 -18.25 14.43
N LEU A 85 4.25 -17.65 14.80
CA LEU A 85 4.50 -17.21 16.17
C LEU A 85 3.52 -16.11 16.60
N MET A 86 3.25 -15.12 15.74
CA MET A 86 2.33 -14.04 16.05
C MET A 86 0.89 -14.55 16.18
N VAL A 87 0.39 -15.37 15.25
CA VAL A 87 -0.98 -15.91 15.35
C VAL A 87 -1.16 -16.89 16.52
N SER A 88 -0.07 -17.47 17.04
CA SER A 88 -0.12 -18.29 18.26
C SER A 88 -0.37 -17.47 19.55
N GLY A 89 -0.23 -16.15 19.50
CA GLY A 89 -0.35 -15.24 20.64
C GLY A 89 0.85 -15.27 21.60
N LYS A 90 1.91 -16.03 21.29
CA LYS A 90 3.11 -16.11 22.14
C LYS A 90 4.00 -14.88 22.08
N LYS A 91 3.87 -14.05 21.03
CA LYS A 91 4.65 -12.83 20.83
C LYS A 91 3.80 -11.80 20.11
N ALA A 92 3.87 -10.55 20.58
CA ALA A 92 3.32 -9.34 19.95
C ALA A 92 1.87 -9.40 19.45
N GLU A 93 1.07 -10.39 19.86
CA GLU A 93 -0.36 -10.46 19.60
C GLU A 93 -1.06 -10.97 20.88
N PRO A 94 -1.51 -10.09 21.78
CA PRO A 94 -2.18 -10.49 23.01
C PRO A 94 -3.59 -11.05 22.76
N THR A 95 -4.21 -10.77 21.60
CA THR A 95 -5.58 -11.18 21.29
C THR A 95 -5.66 -11.77 19.87
N PRO A 96 -5.03 -12.93 19.62
CA PRO A 96 -4.99 -13.51 18.29
C PRO A 96 -6.40 -13.95 17.85
N ILE A 97 -6.70 -13.78 16.56
CA ILE A 97 -7.92 -14.34 15.97
C ILE A 97 -7.71 -15.87 15.84
N PRO A 98 -8.58 -16.70 16.43
CA PRO A 98 -8.45 -18.16 16.34
C PRO A 98 -8.39 -18.63 14.89
N SER A 99 -7.42 -19.48 14.57
CA SER A 99 -7.22 -20.03 13.22
C SER A 99 -6.93 -19.00 12.12
N PHE A 100 -6.54 -17.78 12.47
CA PHE A 100 -6.06 -16.81 11.48
C PHE A 100 -4.74 -17.31 10.87
N PRO A 101 -4.58 -17.23 9.54
CA PRO A 101 -3.37 -17.74 8.89
C PRO A 101 -2.15 -16.91 9.31
N GLY A 102 -1.00 -17.56 9.53
CA GLY A 102 0.25 -16.87 9.87
C GLY A 102 0.85 -16.11 8.69
N HIS A 103 0.57 -16.53 7.45
CA HIS A 103 1.16 -15.94 6.26
C HIS A 103 0.30 -16.14 5.00
N VAL A 104 0.60 -15.34 3.97
CA VAL A 104 0.10 -15.48 2.59
C VAL A 104 1.31 -15.42 1.67
N VAL A 105 1.36 -16.27 0.64
CA VAL A 105 2.38 -16.19 -0.43
C VAL A 105 1.71 -15.73 -1.70
N SER A 106 2.28 -14.70 -2.33
CA SER A 106 1.84 -14.24 -3.64
C SER A 106 2.97 -14.29 -4.66
N ASN A 107 2.71 -14.87 -5.82
CA ASN A 107 3.53 -14.65 -7.00
C ASN A 107 3.23 -13.25 -7.54
N VAL A 108 4.25 -12.41 -7.54
CA VAL A 108 4.16 -11.02 -8.00
C VAL A 108 4.91 -10.88 -9.31
N LYS A 109 4.22 -10.31 -10.30
CA LYS A 109 4.77 -9.95 -11.60
C LYS A 109 4.58 -8.46 -11.82
N MET A 110 5.56 -7.80 -12.42
CA MET A 110 5.47 -6.39 -12.77
C MET A 110 5.79 -6.21 -14.25
N ALA A 111 5.04 -5.36 -14.91
CA ALA A 111 5.23 -5.05 -16.32
C ALA A 111 4.94 -3.57 -16.57
N TYR A 112 5.39 -3.05 -17.71
CA TYR A 112 5.06 -1.71 -18.17
C TYR A 112 5.12 -1.63 -19.69
N ASP A 113 4.40 -0.68 -20.27
CA ASP A 113 4.46 -0.36 -21.70
C ASP A 113 4.71 1.16 -21.88
N ALA A 114 4.44 1.71 -23.06
CA ALA A 114 4.61 3.15 -23.30
C ALA A 114 3.63 4.04 -22.50
N SER A 115 2.57 3.47 -21.93
CA SER A 115 1.45 4.18 -21.31
C SER A 115 1.34 3.95 -19.80
N ALA A 116 1.47 2.69 -19.34
CA ALA A 116 1.07 2.30 -18.00
C ALA A 116 2.04 1.31 -17.35
N PHE A 117 2.00 1.30 -16.02
CA PHE A 117 2.62 0.29 -15.18
C PHE A 117 1.55 -0.67 -14.66
N TYR A 118 1.93 -1.94 -14.59
CA TYR A 118 1.07 -3.04 -14.18
C TYR A 118 1.75 -3.85 -13.08
N ILE A 119 0.97 -4.23 -12.09
CA ILE A 119 1.36 -5.20 -11.08
C ILE A 119 0.31 -6.29 -11.01
N ARG A 120 0.75 -7.54 -11.14
CA ARG A 120 -0.08 -8.72 -11.02
C ARG A 120 0.27 -9.47 -9.76
N PHE A 121 -0.75 -9.76 -8.96
CA PHE A 121 -0.69 -10.62 -7.80
C PHE A 121 -1.42 -11.92 -8.14
N GLN A 122 -0.81 -13.06 -7.82
CA GLN A 122 -1.49 -14.33 -7.79
C GLN A 122 -1.25 -15.01 -6.46
N PHE A 123 -2.29 -15.38 -5.73
CA PHE A 123 -2.14 -16.03 -4.44
C PHE A 123 -3.29 -16.99 -4.17
N LYS A 124 -2.97 -18.15 -3.58
CA LYS A 124 -3.97 -19.02 -2.98
C LYS A 124 -4.50 -18.31 -1.74
N GLU A 125 -5.80 -18.07 -1.68
CA GLU A 125 -6.41 -17.52 -0.48
C GLU A 125 -6.34 -18.57 0.63
N PRO A 126 -5.63 -18.29 1.75
CA PRO A 126 -5.59 -19.23 2.86
C PRO A 126 -6.98 -19.38 3.47
N ALA A 127 -7.26 -20.56 4.03
CA ALA A 127 -8.41 -20.71 4.91
C ALA A 127 -8.30 -19.72 6.07
N SER A 128 -9.36 -18.97 6.33
CA SER A 128 -9.41 -17.92 7.34
C SER A 128 -10.80 -17.87 7.95
N PRO A 129 -10.95 -17.58 9.25
CA PRO A 129 -12.24 -17.31 9.84
C PRO A 129 -12.88 -16.05 9.24
N ASP A 130 -14.21 -16.02 9.20
CA ASP A 130 -14.94 -14.79 8.90
C ASP A 130 -14.93 -13.86 10.13
N THR A 131 -14.09 -12.84 10.07
CA THR A 131 -13.91 -11.87 11.15
C THR A 131 -15.03 -10.82 11.22
N ARG A 132 -15.81 -10.67 10.15
CA ARG A 132 -16.90 -9.68 10.01
C ARG A 132 -16.48 -8.21 10.21
N MET A 133 -15.19 -7.89 10.10
CA MET A 133 -14.69 -6.52 10.32
C MET A 133 -15.03 -5.58 9.15
N ASP A 134 -14.95 -6.08 7.92
CA ASP A 134 -15.37 -5.38 6.71
C ASP A 134 -16.25 -6.27 5.83
N PRO A 135 -17.58 -6.25 6.02
CA PRO A 135 -18.52 -7.09 5.27
C PRO A 135 -18.56 -6.82 3.76
N LYS A 136 -17.97 -5.72 3.28
CA LYS A 136 -18.02 -5.33 1.86
C LYS A 136 -16.82 -5.83 1.07
N ALA A 137 -15.74 -6.23 1.74
CA ALA A 137 -14.49 -6.62 1.11
C ALA A 137 -13.90 -7.85 1.82
N PRO A 138 -14.30 -9.07 1.43
CA PRO A 138 -13.79 -10.32 2.02
C PRO A 138 -12.28 -10.44 1.94
N THR A 139 -11.69 -9.95 0.85
CA THR A 139 -10.26 -9.99 0.60
C THR A 139 -9.81 -8.62 0.10
N LYS A 140 -8.63 -8.17 0.52
CA LYS A 140 -8.00 -6.94 0.02
C LYS A 140 -6.55 -7.25 -0.28
N VAL A 141 -6.03 -6.73 -1.40
CA VAL A 141 -4.58 -6.69 -1.65
C VAL A 141 -4.17 -5.24 -1.81
N ALA A 142 -3.06 -4.86 -1.20
CA ALA A 142 -2.56 -3.49 -1.25
C ALA A 142 -1.04 -3.47 -1.42
N ILE A 143 -0.53 -2.38 -1.98
CA ILE A 143 0.89 -2.10 -2.13
C ILE A 143 1.15 -0.66 -1.69
N ILE A 144 2.28 -0.44 -1.01
CA ILE A 144 2.79 0.87 -0.66
C ILE A 144 4.14 1.06 -1.33
N PHE A 145 4.27 2.14 -2.11
CA PHE A 145 5.51 2.60 -2.71
C PHE A 145 6.15 3.65 -1.81
N ASN A 146 7.44 3.49 -1.58
CA ASN A 146 8.24 4.35 -0.73
C ASN A 146 9.14 5.19 -1.61
N ASP A 147 8.94 6.51 -1.53
CA ASP A 147 9.88 7.44 -2.15
C ASP A 147 11.25 7.35 -1.45
N GLU A 148 12.31 7.65 -2.18
CA GLU A 148 13.67 7.66 -1.65
C GLU A 148 13.84 8.67 -0.50
N ALA A 149 13.01 9.71 -0.48
CA ALA A 149 12.95 10.68 0.62
C ALA A 149 12.44 10.05 1.93
N VAL A 150 11.57 9.03 1.84
CA VAL A 150 11.03 8.29 2.99
C VAL A 150 12.01 7.18 3.39
N LYS A 151 13.12 7.57 4.03
CA LYS A 151 14.20 6.65 4.43
C LYS A 151 13.71 5.51 5.31
N GLU A 152 12.70 5.73 6.12
CA GLU A 152 12.05 4.69 6.92
C GLU A 152 11.40 3.61 6.04
N GLY A 153 10.71 4.05 4.98
CA GLY A 153 10.02 3.19 4.02
C GLY A 153 11.00 2.42 3.13
N VAL A 154 12.10 3.05 2.74
CA VAL A 154 13.19 2.37 2.02
C VAL A 154 13.79 1.22 2.85
N ARG A 155 13.78 1.35 4.18
CA ARG A 155 14.41 0.40 5.10
C ARG A 155 13.48 -0.68 5.66
N ALA A 156 12.18 -0.42 5.69
CA ALA A 156 11.19 -1.28 6.36
C ALA A 156 9.83 -1.37 5.64
N GLY A 157 9.71 -0.84 4.42
CA GLY A 157 8.52 -0.94 3.61
C GLY A 157 7.27 -0.36 4.28
N CYS A 158 6.23 -1.18 4.40
CA CYS A 158 4.93 -0.80 4.97
C CYS A 158 5.01 -0.35 6.45
N TRP A 159 6.06 -0.71 7.19
CA TRP A 159 6.22 -0.36 8.60
C TRP A 159 6.44 1.14 8.83
N ALA A 160 6.94 1.88 7.84
CA ALA A 160 7.15 3.33 7.97
C ALA A 160 5.87 4.12 8.23
N SER A 161 4.70 3.49 8.03
CA SER A 161 3.39 4.05 8.37
C SER A 161 2.52 3.12 9.23
N CYS A 162 3.16 2.21 9.98
CA CYS A 162 2.51 1.34 10.95
C CYS A 162 2.89 1.79 12.36
N HIS A 163 1.95 2.41 13.08
CA HIS A 163 2.21 3.02 14.37
C HIS A 163 1.34 2.43 15.48
N GLU A 164 1.86 2.45 16.71
CA GLU A 164 1.20 1.91 17.91
C GLU A 164 -0.17 2.55 18.20
N ASP A 165 -0.41 3.76 17.70
CA ASP A 165 -1.63 4.55 17.89
C ASP A 165 -2.52 4.65 16.64
N ASN A 166 -2.20 3.88 15.59
CA ASN A 166 -3.14 3.69 14.48
C ASN A 166 -4.40 2.98 15.00
N SER A 167 -5.56 3.26 14.40
CA SER A 167 -6.83 2.65 14.79
C SER A 167 -6.71 1.12 14.88
N SER A 168 -7.26 0.54 15.95
CA SER A 168 -7.17 -0.87 16.39
C SER A 168 -5.83 -1.35 16.95
N MET A 169 -4.78 -0.51 16.96
CA MET A 169 -3.51 -0.80 17.63
C MET A 169 -3.59 -0.48 19.14
N PRO A 170 -2.67 -0.99 19.96
CA PRO A 170 -2.79 -1.00 21.43
C PRO A 170 -2.97 0.37 22.07
N THR A 171 -2.32 1.40 21.51
CA THR A 171 -2.33 2.75 22.09
C THR A 171 -3.22 3.73 21.33
N ALA A 172 -4.05 3.21 20.41
CA ALA A 172 -5.00 4.02 19.66
C ALA A 172 -5.95 4.79 20.59
N ASN A 173 -6.33 4.21 21.74
CA ASN A 173 -7.23 4.83 22.73
C ASN A 173 -8.52 5.40 22.09
N GLY A 174 -9.11 4.66 21.15
CA GLY A 174 -10.30 5.07 20.41
C GLY A 174 -10.06 6.06 19.26
N ALA A 175 -8.82 6.47 19.01
CA ALA A 175 -8.48 7.31 17.88
C ALA A 175 -8.74 6.59 16.55
N ASN A 176 -9.20 7.36 15.56
CA ASN A 176 -9.46 6.90 14.20
C ASN A 176 -8.27 7.17 13.25
N ARG A 177 -7.05 7.31 13.80
CA ARG A 177 -5.84 7.53 13.00
C ARG A 177 -5.66 6.37 12.03
N THR A 178 -5.40 6.69 10.76
CA THR A 178 -5.23 5.67 9.72
C THR A 178 -3.76 5.30 9.59
N LYS A 179 -3.07 5.83 8.57
CA LYS A 179 -1.62 5.69 8.38
C LYS A 179 -1.04 7.10 8.30
N TYR A 180 0.19 7.26 8.78
CA TYR A 180 0.95 8.51 8.68
C TYR A 180 2.44 8.21 8.68
N LEU A 181 3.26 9.19 8.28
CA LEU A 181 4.71 9.13 8.32
C LEU A 181 5.25 9.89 9.53
N MET A 182 6.15 9.26 10.29
CA MET A 182 6.60 9.78 11.58
C MET A 182 7.13 11.22 11.58
N LYS A 183 7.80 11.68 10.51
CA LYS A 183 8.37 13.04 10.48
C LYS A 183 7.33 14.15 10.39
N THR A 184 6.05 13.83 10.12
CA THR A 184 4.97 14.82 10.13
C THR A 184 4.48 15.14 11.54
N ARG A 185 4.77 14.28 12.52
CA ARG A 185 4.36 14.44 13.91
C ARG A 185 5.31 15.35 14.67
N ALA A 186 4.76 16.11 15.62
CA ALA A 186 5.52 16.98 16.51
C ALA A 186 6.49 16.17 17.38
N LYS A 187 6.10 14.97 17.80
CA LYS A 187 6.91 14.07 18.62
C LYS A 187 6.52 12.62 18.40
N LEU A 188 7.51 11.73 18.37
CA LEU A 188 7.30 10.29 18.45
C LEU A 188 7.54 9.79 19.87
N THR A 189 6.67 8.91 20.36
CA THR A 189 6.81 8.21 21.65
C THR A 189 6.63 6.71 21.46
N ARG A 190 6.83 5.89 22.49
CA ARG A 190 6.51 4.44 22.41
C ARG A 190 5.03 4.20 22.08
N ALA A 191 4.15 5.10 22.52
CA ALA A 191 2.72 5.03 22.29
C ALA A 191 2.28 5.69 20.96
N GLY A 192 3.20 5.86 20.01
CA GLY A 192 2.92 6.52 18.74
C GLY A 192 3.15 8.03 18.75
N GLY A 193 2.65 8.69 17.71
CA GLY A 193 2.94 10.09 17.38
C GLY A 193 1.83 11.08 17.73
N GLY A 194 0.61 10.61 18.00
CA GLY A 194 -0.53 11.46 18.33
C GLY A 194 -0.97 12.39 17.19
N ASP A 195 -1.85 13.34 17.51
CA ASP A 195 -2.39 14.29 16.52
C ASP A 195 -1.54 15.55 16.32
N ALA A 196 -0.66 15.86 17.28
CA ALA A 196 0.16 17.06 17.19
C ALA A 196 1.10 16.96 15.98
N LEU A 197 0.93 17.88 15.03
CA LEU A 197 1.76 17.98 13.82
C LEU A 197 2.90 18.97 14.01
N LYS A 198 3.91 18.84 13.13
CA LYS A 198 4.89 19.91 12.92
C LYS A 198 4.24 21.17 12.34
N PRO A 199 4.90 22.35 12.45
CA PRO A 199 4.44 23.56 11.77
C PRO A 199 4.24 23.37 10.27
N ASP A 200 3.29 24.10 9.68
CA ASP A 200 2.95 23.98 8.26
C ASP A 200 4.13 24.19 7.31
N ALA A 201 5.07 25.07 7.68
CA ALA A 201 6.28 25.33 6.91
C ALA A 201 7.17 24.06 6.80
N ASP A 202 7.35 23.34 7.91
CA ASP A 202 8.12 22.09 7.95
C ASP A 202 7.40 21.00 7.14
N LEU A 203 6.07 20.94 7.23
CA LEU A 203 5.26 19.98 6.46
C LEU A 203 5.35 20.25 4.96
N ALA A 204 5.32 21.53 4.56
CA ALA A 204 5.48 21.93 3.17
C ALA A 204 6.87 21.58 2.64
N GLU A 205 7.92 21.79 3.44
CA GLU A 205 9.29 21.39 3.08
C GLU A 205 9.40 19.87 2.88
N LEU A 206 8.82 19.08 3.79
CA LEU A 206 8.77 17.62 3.66
C LEU A 206 8.04 17.18 2.38
N LYS A 207 6.90 17.79 2.05
CA LYS A 207 6.18 17.48 0.80
C LYS A 207 7.00 17.87 -0.43
N ALA A 208 7.62 19.05 -0.43
CA ALA A 208 8.47 19.50 -1.53
C ALA A 208 9.69 18.60 -1.74
N ALA A 209 10.21 18.02 -0.66
CA ALA A 209 11.29 17.03 -0.69
C ALA A 209 10.84 15.61 -1.08
N GLY A 210 9.55 15.39 -1.36
CA GLY A 210 9.02 14.08 -1.75
C GLY A 210 8.81 13.11 -0.59
N TYR A 211 8.78 13.58 0.67
CA TYR A 211 8.56 12.73 1.85
C TYR A 211 7.10 12.26 1.95
N MET A 212 6.72 11.31 1.11
CA MET A 212 5.37 10.78 1.00
C MET A 212 5.40 9.34 0.46
N GLN A 213 4.44 8.53 0.86
CA GLN A 213 4.21 7.22 0.26
C GLN A 213 3.04 7.29 -0.70
N GLU A 214 3.09 6.50 -1.77
CA GLU A 214 1.92 6.23 -2.59
C GLU A 214 1.38 4.84 -2.23
N TRP A 215 0.07 4.67 -2.16
CA TRP A 215 -0.54 3.38 -1.79
C TRP A 215 -1.68 3.02 -2.74
N TRP A 216 -1.77 1.75 -3.12
CA TRP A 216 -2.86 1.18 -3.92
C TRP A 216 -3.51 0.04 -3.15
N GLN A 217 -4.81 -0.14 -3.35
CA GLN A 217 -5.57 -1.27 -2.83
C GLN A 217 -6.60 -1.72 -3.86
N ALA A 218 -6.74 -3.03 -4.01
CA ALA A 218 -7.89 -3.65 -4.64
C ALA A 218 -8.72 -4.37 -3.57
N ARG A 219 -10.00 -4.01 -3.46
CA ARG A 219 -11.00 -4.75 -2.66
C ARG A 219 -11.64 -5.80 -3.56
N LEU A 220 -11.58 -7.05 -3.15
CA LEU A 220 -11.91 -8.19 -4.00
C LEU A 220 -13.20 -8.86 -3.51
N THR A 221 -14.01 -9.34 -4.44
CA THR A 221 -15.17 -10.19 -4.14
C THR A 221 -15.31 -11.25 -5.22
N PRO A 222 -15.35 -12.55 -4.87
CA PRO A 222 -15.47 -13.61 -5.87
C PRO A 222 -16.73 -13.44 -6.74
N PRO A 223 -16.70 -13.93 -8.00
CA PRO A 223 -15.55 -14.53 -8.66
C PRO A 223 -14.60 -13.48 -9.28
N ASN A 224 -15.08 -12.32 -9.72
CA ASN A 224 -14.30 -11.44 -10.61
C ASN A 224 -14.33 -9.95 -10.22
N LYS A 225 -14.84 -9.60 -9.05
CA LYS A 225 -15.01 -8.19 -8.66
C LYS A 225 -13.71 -7.67 -8.03
N ALA A 226 -13.22 -6.54 -8.56
CA ALA A 226 -12.13 -5.78 -7.97
C ALA A 226 -12.49 -4.28 -7.98
N GLU A 227 -12.45 -3.64 -6.83
CA GLU A 227 -12.60 -2.19 -6.69
C GLU A 227 -11.25 -1.59 -6.34
N ALA A 228 -10.69 -0.79 -7.25
CA ALA A 228 -9.43 -0.09 -7.04
C ALA A 228 -9.62 1.20 -6.26
N ILE A 229 -8.73 1.44 -5.31
CA ILE A 229 -8.63 2.69 -4.56
C ILE A 229 -7.18 2.95 -4.22
N GLY A 230 -6.74 4.19 -4.28
CA GLY A 230 -5.35 4.53 -4.03
C GLY A 230 -5.17 5.99 -3.65
N GLY A 231 -3.98 6.33 -3.22
CA GLY A 231 -3.62 7.71 -2.94
C GLY A 231 -2.28 7.87 -2.25
N GLU A 232 -2.19 8.81 -1.33
CA GLU A 232 -0.95 9.15 -0.62
C GLU A 232 -1.03 8.89 0.89
N ILE A 233 0.12 8.67 1.51
CA ILE A 233 0.30 8.73 2.97
C ILE A 233 1.35 9.80 3.25
N PHE A 234 0.95 10.78 4.05
CA PHE A 234 1.81 11.83 4.57
C PHE A 234 1.58 12.01 6.08
N ASP A 235 0.82 13.01 6.51
CA ASP A 235 0.32 13.19 7.87
C ASP A 235 -0.95 12.37 8.14
N THR A 236 -1.65 12.02 7.06
CA THR A 236 -2.76 11.07 7.02
C THR A 236 -2.69 10.24 5.74
N ARG A 237 -3.49 9.18 5.69
CA ARG A 237 -3.80 8.47 4.45
C ARG A 237 -4.93 9.20 3.73
N ALA A 238 -4.64 9.72 2.55
CA ALA A 238 -5.61 10.37 1.68
C ALA A 238 -5.82 9.56 0.40
N GLU A 239 -7.07 9.51 -0.07
CA GLU A 239 -7.41 8.96 -1.38
C GLU A 239 -7.19 10.01 -2.46
N LEU A 240 -6.66 9.57 -3.60
CA LEU A 240 -6.46 10.42 -4.77
C LEU A 240 -7.40 9.98 -5.91
N PRO A 241 -7.88 10.93 -6.72
CA PRO A 241 -8.82 10.60 -7.79
C PRO A 241 -8.15 9.84 -8.94
N GLY A 242 -8.85 8.82 -9.46
CA GLY A 242 -8.99 8.55 -10.89
C GLY A 242 -7.79 8.04 -11.70
N GLN A 243 -6.72 7.51 -11.09
CA GLN A 243 -5.58 6.95 -11.86
C GLN A 243 -5.45 5.43 -11.78
N LEU A 244 -5.93 4.83 -10.69
CA LEU A 244 -5.76 3.41 -10.43
C LEU A 244 -6.98 2.62 -10.90
N THR A 245 -6.74 1.54 -11.62
CA THR A 245 -7.78 0.55 -11.98
C THR A 245 -7.31 -0.85 -11.60
N SER A 246 -8.26 -1.77 -11.44
CA SER A 246 -7.96 -3.16 -11.14
C SER A 246 -8.92 -4.12 -11.83
N THR A 247 -8.41 -5.32 -12.10
CA THR A 247 -9.21 -6.48 -12.53
C THR A 247 -8.86 -7.67 -11.64
N ALA A 248 -9.79 -8.59 -11.46
CA ALA A 248 -9.52 -9.82 -10.74
C ALA A 248 -10.31 -11.01 -11.28
N SER A 249 -9.78 -12.19 -11.01
CA SER A 249 -10.48 -13.46 -11.12
C SER A 249 -10.13 -14.36 -9.94
N TYR A 250 -11.10 -15.20 -9.55
CA TYR A 250 -11.00 -16.16 -8.47
C TYR A 250 -11.42 -17.53 -8.99
N ALA A 251 -10.46 -18.45 -9.05
CA ALA A 251 -10.67 -19.81 -9.51
C ALA A 251 -9.88 -20.76 -8.62
N ASP A 252 -10.49 -21.89 -8.24
CA ASP A 252 -9.87 -22.94 -7.43
C ASP A 252 -9.20 -22.41 -6.16
N GLY A 253 -9.84 -21.44 -5.49
CA GLY A 253 -9.32 -20.79 -4.28
C GLY A 253 -8.14 -19.85 -4.49
N THR A 254 -7.84 -19.48 -5.73
CA THR A 254 -6.70 -18.63 -6.10
C THR A 254 -7.20 -17.32 -6.70
N TRP A 255 -6.73 -16.21 -6.13
CA TRP A 255 -6.89 -14.89 -6.71
C TRP A 255 -5.83 -14.65 -7.78
N THR A 256 -6.24 -14.06 -8.89
CA THR A 256 -5.37 -13.36 -9.84
C THR A 256 -5.88 -11.93 -9.93
N VAL A 257 -5.05 -10.95 -9.57
CA VAL A 257 -5.40 -9.53 -9.52
C VAL A 257 -4.39 -8.76 -10.32
N VAL A 258 -4.84 -7.86 -11.20
CA VAL A 258 -3.98 -6.87 -11.86
C VAL A 258 -4.40 -5.49 -11.41
N MET A 259 -3.45 -4.69 -10.92
CA MET A 259 -3.63 -3.25 -10.72
C MET A 259 -2.77 -2.50 -11.73
N GLN A 260 -3.28 -1.38 -12.23
CA GLN A 260 -2.56 -0.56 -13.20
C GLN A 260 -2.84 0.94 -13.00
N ARG A 261 -1.85 1.76 -13.36
CA ARG A 261 -2.01 3.21 -13.55
C ARG A 261 -1.04 3.76 -14.61
N PRO A 262 -1.27 4.95 -15.17
CA PRO A 262 -0.34 5.57 -16.10
C PRO A 262 1.07 5.73 -15.51
N LEU A 263 2.11 5.53 -16.34
CA LEU A 263 3.51 5.76 -15.96
C LEU A 263 3.76 7.23 -15.67
N ALA A 264 3.34 8.10 -16.59
CA ALA A 264 3.37 9.55 -16.47
C ALA A 264 2.07 10.07 -15.83
N ALA A 265 1.69 9.52 -14.67
CA ALA A 265 0.49 9.97 -13.96
C ALA A 265 0.62 11.46 -13.55
N PRO A 266 -0.43 12.27 -13.71
CA PRO A 266 -0.40 13.67 -13.31
C PRO A 266 -0.40 13.81 -11.79
N ALA A 267 0.18 14.91 -11.31
CA ALA A 267 0.12 15.28 -9.90
C ALA A 267 -1.34 15.24 -9.39
N PRO A 268 -1.57 14.78 -8.14
CA PRO A 268 -0.57 14.46 -7.10
C PRO A 268 0.03 13.04 -7.18
N TRP A 269 -0.34 12.23 -8.19
CA TRP A 269 0.34 10.96 -8.44
C TRP A 269 1.75 11.20 -8.95
N ARG A 270 2.69 10.31 -8.60
CA ARG A 270 4.10 10.47 -9.02
C ARG A 270 4.40 9.64 -10.27
N PRO A 271 5.18 10.17 -11.22
CA PRO A 271 5.57 9.39 -12.38
C PRO A 271 6.47 8.23 -11.96
N LEU A 272 6.34 7.10 -12.64
CA LEU A 272 7.28 5.99 -12.56
C LEU A 272 8.24 6.08 -13.75
N VAL A 273 9.51 6.31 -13.44
CA VAL A 273 10.60 6.56 -14.38
C VAL A 273 11.50 5.32 -14.51
N GLU A 274 11.90 5.01 -15.74
CA GLU A 274 12.83 3.93 -16.07
C GLU A 274 14.21 4.16 -15.44
N GLY A 275 14.88 3.08 -14.99
CA GLY A 275 16.19 3.14 -14.34
C GLY A 275 16.21 3.66 -12.89
N LYS A 276 15.12 4.23 -12.37
CA LYS A 276 14.98 4.56 -10.94
C LYS A 276 14.55 3.32 -10.14
N PRO A 277 15.22 2.97 -9.04
CA PRO A 277 14.74 1.93 -8.12
C PRO A 277 13.63 2.47 -7.22
N TYR A 278 12.66 1.63 -6.91
CA TYR A 278 11.55 1.93 -6.01
C TYR A 278 11.47 0.86 -4.94
N THR A 279 11.32 1.26 -3.68
CA THR A 279 11.05 0.34 -2.59
C THR A 279 9.54 0.21 -2.38
N PHE A 280 9.05 -1.00 -2.14
CA PHE A 280 7.65 -1.25 -1.87
C PHE A 280 7.45 -2.32 -0.79
N GLY A 281 6.24 -2.37 -0.26
CA GLY A 281 5.73 -3.49 0.53
C GLY A 281 4.30 -3.82 0.13
N ILE A 282 3.89 -5.07 0.34
CA ILE A 282 2.57 -5.59 -0.02
C ILE A 282 1.85 -5.99 1.25
N SER A 283 0.52 -5.84 1.27
CA SER A 283 -0.32 -6.44 2.31
C SER A 283 -1.54 -7.14 1.75
N VAL A 284 -2.02 -8.17 2.45
CA VAL A 284 -3.27 -8.87 2.15
C VAL A 284 -4.14 -8.96 3.41
N HIS A 285 -5.41 -8.62 3.26
CA HIS A 285 -6.48 -8.96 4.21
C HIS A 285 -7.28 -10.14 3.65
N VAL A 286 -7.67 -11.08 4.51
CA VAL A 286 -8.52 -12.25 4.19
C VAL A 286 -9.63 -12.42 5.22
N GLY A 287 -10.72 -13.11 4.88
CA GLY A 287 -11.79 -13.42 5.84
C GLY A 287 -12.49 -12.18 6.41
N HIS A 288 -12.74 -11.17 5.57
CA HIS A 288 -13.32 -9.87 5.94
C HIS A 288 -12.53 -9.11 7.01
N SER A 289 -11.25 -9.45 7.21
CA SER A 289 -10.40 -8.74 8.16
C SER A 289 -10.16 -7.30 7.74
N ASP A 290 -9.88 -6.45 8.72
CA ASP A 290 -9.59 -5.04 8.47
C ASP A 290 -8.55 -4.49 9.44
N LYS A 291 -8.09 -3.26 9.16
CA LYS A 291 -7.14 -2.54 10.01
C LYS A 291 -5.87 -3.35 10.24
N ARG A 292 -5.44 -3.56 11.49
CA ARG A 292 -4.19 -4.26 11.83
C ARG A 292 -4.19 -5.76 11.51
N PHE A 293 -5.35 -6.36 11.22
CA PHE A 293 -5.48 -7.79 10.98
C PHE A 293 -5.17 -8.14 9.52
N HIS A 294 -3.91 -8.02 9.13
CA HIS A 294 -3.45 -8.32 7.77
C HIS A 294 -2.07 -8.96 7.73
N HIS A 295 -1.76 -9.58 6.60
CA HIS A 295 -0.44 -10.03 6.26
C HIS A 295 0.31 -8.90 5.57
N THR A 296 1.58 -8.71 5.86
CA THR A 296 2.44 -7.71 5.19
C THR A 296 3.79 -8.31 4.86
N SER A 297 4.38 -7.87 3.75
CA SER A 297 5.74 -8.22 3.37
C SER A 297 6.75 -7.28 4.03
N TYR A 298 8.00 -7.72 4.12
CA TYR A 298 9.15 -6.81 4.27
C TYR A 298 9.31 -5.89 3.06
N GLU A 299 10.33 -5.03 3.09
CA GLU A 299 10.73 -4.20 1.98
C GLU A 299 11.31 -5.02 0.81
N TYR A 300 10.78 -4.77 -0.38
CA TYR A 300 11.31 -5.25 -1.65
C TYR A 300 11.56 -4.08 -2.58
N THR A 301 12.36 -4.30 -3.63
CA THR A 301 12.66 -3.29 -4.63
C THR A 301 12.19 -3.68 -6.03
N PHE A 302 11.81 -2.70 -6.84
CA PHE A 302 11.67 -2.91 -8.28
C PHE A 302 12.30 -1.78 -9.09
N ALA A 303 12.59 -2.07 -10.35
CA ALA A 303 12.96 -1.09 -11.36
C ALA A 303 12.23 -1.40 -12.67
N LEU A 304 11.97 -0.38 -13.50
CA LEU A 304 11.39 -0.59 -14.83
C LEU A 304 12.49 -0.95 -15.84
N GLY A 305 12.29 -2.03 -16.59
CA GLY A 305 13.13 -2.43 -17.72
C GLY A 305 14.45 -3.09 -17.30
N GLN A 306 15.35 -2.32 -16.70
CA GLN A 306 16.70 -2.75 -16.36
C GLN A 306 17.18 -2.09 -15.06
N GLY A 307 18.17 -2.72 -14.41
CA GLY A 307 18.76 -2.24 -13.15
C GLY A 307 18.97 -3.38 -12.14
N THR A 308 19.27 -3.01 -10.90
CA THR A 308 19.41 -3.95 -9.80
C THR A 308 18.26 -3.75 -8.82
N ALA A 309 17.35 -4.73 -8.78
CA ALA A 309 16.22 -4.75 -7.87
C ALA A 309 15.71 -6.20 -7.68
N ASP A 310 14.83 -6.41 -6.69
CA ASP A 310 14.22 -7.71 -6.44
C ASP A 310 13.32 -8.17 -7.57
N LEU A 311 12.63 -7.24 -8.22
CA LEU A 311 11.84 -7.45 -9.41
C LEU A 311 12.22 -6.44 -10.49
N ILE A 312 12.33 -6.92 -11.72
CA ILE A 312 12.46 -6.04 -12.89
C ILE A 312 11.13 -6.07 -13.62
N ALA A 313 10.47 -4.91 -13.70
CA ALA A 313 9.22 -4.80 -14.45
C ALA A 313 9.52 -4.97 -15.94
N ALA A 314 8.95 -6.01 -16.55
CA ALA A 314 9.20 -6.32 -17.96
C ALA A 314 8.54 -5.27 -18.87
N LYS A 315 9.28 -4.79 -19.85
CA LYS A 315 8.70 -3.99 -20.92
C LYS A 315 7.86 -4.89 -21.82
N GLN A 316 6.69 -4.43 -22.24
CA GLN A 316 5.74 -5.17 -23.10
C GLN A 316 5.49 -4.41 -24.41
#